data_AF-A0A6M0F1T3-F1
#
_entry.id   AF-A0A6M0F1T3-F1
#
_cell.length_a   1.000
_cell.length_b   1.000
_cell.length_c   1.000
_cell.angle_alpha   90.00
_cell.angle_beta   90.00
_cell.angle_gamma   90.00
#
_symmetry.space_group_name_H-M   'P 1'
#
loop_
_entity.id
_entity.type
_entity.pdbx_description
1 polymer ?
#
loop_
_entity_poly.entity_id
_entity_poly.type
_entity_poly.pdbx_seq_one_letter_code
_entity_poly.pdbx_strand_id
1 'polypeptide(L)'
;LGLGYVSLEQPQDAKAVLEISLPILQQVGDLDLRALSYACLGETYYQLNQTGLAVFTTCLAMYWLHERGNKAWRQSAALATILQGQLGDKQWNQTLQQYRSKFISQIGVDGLDYLPQLIDDYRR
;
A
#
# COMPACT_ATOMS: atom_id res chain seq x y z
N LEU A 1 -11.76 -12.14 -1.54
CA LEU A 1 -12.55 -10.94 -1.92
C LEU A 1 -11.66 -9.79 -2.43
N GLY A 2 -10.47 -9.55 -1.87
CA GLY A 2 -9.57 -8.48 -2.35
C GLY A 2 -9.15 -8.59 -3.83
N LEU A 3 -8.79 -9.78 -4.31
CA LEU A 3 -8.40 -9.99 -5.73
C LEU A 3 -9.55 -9.79 -6.74
N GLY A 4 -10.81 -9.80 -6.30
CA GLY A 4 -11.97 -9.65 -7.20
C GLY A 4 -12.40 -8.19 -7.45
N TYR A 5 -12.10 -7.27 -6.53
CA TYR A 5 -12.53 -5.88 -6.66
C TYR A 5 -11.66 -5.06 -7.60
N VAL A 6 -10.40 -5.44 -7.79
CA VAL A 6 -9.47 -4.77 -8.72
C VAL A 6 -9.85 -5.05 -10.18
N SER A 7 -10.58 -6.16 -10.43
CA SER A 7 -11.14 -6.47 -11.75
C SER A 7 -12.45 -5.75 -12.05
N LEU A 8 -13.04 -5.01 -11.10
CA LEU A 8 -14.16 -4.15 -11.40
C LEU A 8 -13.60 -2.85 -11.97
N GLU A 9 -13.97 -2.54 -13.21
CA GLU A 9 -13.63 -1.32 -13.98
C GLU A 9 -14.18 -0.02 -13.34
N GLN A 10 -14.36 0.01 -12.01
CA GLN A 10 -14.97 1.06 -11.21
C GLN A 10 -14.14 1.32 -9.94
N PRO A 11 -12.95 1.94 -10.09
CA PRO A 11 -12.07 2.24 -8.96
C PRO A 11 -12.71 3.18 -7.93
N GLN A 12 -13.70 3.98 -8.31
CA GLN A 12 -14.41 4.85 -7.36
C GLN A 12 -15.25 4.07 -6.35
N ASP A 13 -15.93 3.01 -6.79
CA ASP A 13 -16.74 2.17 -5.91
C ASP A 13 -15.86 1.28 -5.03
N ALA A 14 -14.76 0.75 -5.59
CA ALA A 14 -13.75 0.02 -4.81
C ALA A 14 -13.18 0.89 -3.67
N LYS A 15 -12.85 2.15 -3.97
CA LYS A 15 -12.40 3.10 -2.95
C LYS A 15 -13.44 3.30 -1.86
N ALA A 16 -14.70 3.56 -2.22
CA ALA A 16 -15.77 3.80 -1.25
C ALA A 16 -15.99 2.60 -0.31
N VAL A 17 -16.03 1.39 -0.87
CA VAL A 17 -16.16 0.15 -0.08
C VAL A 17 -14.97 -0.04 0.86
N LEU A 18 -13.75 0.19 0.36
CA LEU A 18 -12.53 -0.03 1.14
C LEU A 18 -12.37 1.01 2.26
N GLU A 19 -12.73 2.28 2.03
CA GLU A 19 -12.71 3.34 3.05
C GLU A 19 -13.72 3.09 4.18
N ILE A 20 -14.87 2.47 3.90
CA ILE A 20 -15.83 2.04 4.92
C ILE A 20 -15.31 0.79 5.67
N SER A 21 -14.69 -0.15 4.95
CA SER A 21 -14.26 -1.42 5.54
C SER A 21 -13.04 -1.29 6.46
N LEU A 22 -12.10 -0.40 6.15
CA LEU A 22 -10.85 -0.22 6.91
C LEU A 22 -11.04 0.06 8.42
N PRO A 23 -11.87 1.05 8.84
CA PRO A 23 -12.08 1.31 10.26
C PRO A 23 -12.75 0.12 10.97
N ILE A 24 -13.62 -0.61 10.27
CA ILE A 24 -14.25 -1.82 10.81
C ILE A 24 -13.20 -2.92 11.01
N LEU A 25 -12.35 -3.17 10.01
CA LEU A 25 -11.26 -4.16 10.11
C LEU A 25 -10.23 -3.79 11.19
N GLN A 26 -10.01 -2.49 11.40
CA GLN A 26 -9.16 -2.01 12.48
C GLN A 26 -9.78 -2.28 13.87
N GLN A 27 -11.10 -2.15 14.01
CA GLN A 27 -11.83 -2.46 15.25
C GLN A 27 -11.94 -3.96 15.50
N VAL A 28 -12.22 -4.75 14.46
CA VAL A 28 -12.37 -6.21 14.53
C VAL A 28 -11.01 -6.89 14.77
N GLY A 29 -9.90 -6.21 14.46
CA GLY A 29 -8.56 -6.73 14.69
C GLY A 29 -8.09 -7.73 13.63
N ASP A 30 -8.84 -7.90 12.54
CA ASP A 30 -8.41 -8.73 11.41
C ASP A 30 -7.31 -8.01 10.64
N LEU A 31 -6.08 -8.33 11.04
CA LEU A 31 -4.86 -7.72 10.57
C LEU A 31 -4.57 -8.11 9.11
N ASP A 32 -4.79 -9.37 8.73
CA ASP A 32 -4.51 -9.88 7.39
C ASP A 32 -5.48 -9.29 6.36
N LEU A 33 -6.78 -9.28 6.68
CA LEU A 33 -7.77 -8.70 5.79
C LEU A 33 -7.54 -7.19 5.61
N ARG A 34 -7.13 -6.49 6.67
CA ARG A 34 -6.73 -5.07 6.59
C ARG A 34 -5.54 -4.84 5.66
N ALA A 35 -4.51 -5.67 5.73
CA ALA A 35 -3.33 -5.52 4.87
C ALA A 35 -3.66 -5.80 3.40
N LEU A 36 -4.51 -6.81 3.13
CA LEU A 36 -5.04 -7.04 1.79
C LEU A 36 -5.90 -5.87 1.29
N SER A 37 -6.72 -5.26 2.16
CA SER A 37 -7.48 -4.07 1.82
C SER A 37 -6.59 -2.88 1.47
N TYR A 38 -5.45 -2.69 2.16
CA TYR A 38 -4.45 -1.68 1.77
C TYR A 38 -3.84 -1.96 0.40
N ALA A 39 -3.58 -3.23 0.04
CA ALA A 39 -3.06 -3.59 -1.28
C ALA A 39 -4.07 -3.20 -2.37
N CYS A 40 -5.35 -3.56 -2.18
CA CYS A 40 -6.43 -3.18 -3.10
C CYS A 40 -6.59 -1.66 -3.22
N LEU A 41 -6.47 -0.93 -2.12
CA LEU A 41 -6.51 0.55 -2.14
C LEU A 41 -5.34 1.13 -2.92
N GLY A 42 -4.13 0.57 -2.78
CA GLY A 42 -2.97 0.99 -3.56
C GLY A 42 -3.21 0.91 -5.06
N GLU A 43 -3.74 -0.21 -5.52
CA GLU A 43 -4.11 -0.42 -6.93
C GLU A 43 -5.25 0.51 -7.36
N THR A 44 -6.25 0.70 -6.50
CA THR A 44 -7.38 1.61 -6.77
C THR A 44 -6.92 3.06 -6.91
N TYR A 45 -6.08 3.55 -5.99
CA TYR A 45 -5.53 4.90 -6.06
C TYR A 45 -4.60 5.08 -7.26
N TYR A 46 -3.85 4.04 -7.64
CA TYR A 46 -3.07 4.04 -8.86
C TYR A 46 -3.95 4.22 -10.10
N GLN A 47 -5.05 3.46 -10.21
CA GLN A 47 -6.02 3.61 -11.31
C GLN A 47 -6.71 4.98 -11.33
N LEU A 48 -6.91 5.61 -10.15
CA LEU A 48 -7.47 6.96 -10.03
C LEU A 48 -6.44 8.09 -10.24
N ASN A 49 -5.20 7.78 -10.64
CA ASN A 49 -4.10 8.73 -10.74
C ASN A 49 -3.79 9.50 -9.43
N GLN A 50 -4.16 8.95 -8.27
CA GLN A 50 -3.87 9.50 -6.95
C GLN A 50 -2.52 8.98 -6.45
N THR A 51 -1.45 9.33 -7.16
CA THR A 51 -0.10 8.76 -7.00
C THR A 51 0.42 8.81 -5.56
N GLY A 52 0.25 9.93 -4.84
CA GLY A 52 0.71 10.04 -3.45
C GLY A 52 0.02 9.06 -2.50
N LEU A 53 -1.28 8.87 -2.64
CA LEU A 53 -2.05 7.90 -1.86
C LEU A 53 -1.76 6.46 -2.29
N ALA A 54 -1.53 6.24 -3.58
CA ALA A 54 -1.13 4.94 -4.11
C ALA A 54 0.21 4.51 -3.51
N VAL A 55 1.23 5.38 -3.50
CA VAL A 55 2.53 5.12 -2.85
C VAL A 55 2.33 4.79 -1.38
N PHE A 56 1.59 5.63 -0.66
CA PHE A 56 1.36 5.47 0.78
C PHE A 56 0.72 4.10 1.12
N THR A 57 -0.41 3.79 0.49
CA THR A 57 -1.18 2.58 0.78
C THR A 57 -0.48 1.31 0.29
N THR A 58 0.17 1.36 -0.87
CA THR A 58 0.94 0.23 -1.41
C THR A 58 2.14 -0.10 -0.52
N CYS A 59 2.87 0.90 -0.03
CA CYS A 59 3.99 0.69 0.88
C CYS A 59 3.55 0.09 2.22
N LEU A 60 2.44 0.57 2.78
CA LEU A 60 1.86 -0.01 4.00
C LEU A 60 1.45 -1.47 3.79
N ALA A 61 0.76 -1.76 2.68
CA ALA A 61 0.35 -3.12 2.35
C ALA A 61 1.56 -4.04 2.22
N MET A 62 2.58 -3.62 1.47
CA MET A 62 3.82 -4.36 1.29
C MET A 62 4.47 -4.69 2.64
N TYR A 63 4.64 -3.69 3.52
CA TYR A 63 5.22 -3.87 4.84
C TYR A 63 4.42 -4.87 5.70
N TRP A 64 3.12 -4.64 5.86
CA TRP A 64 2.28 -5.48 6.73
C TRP A 64 2.12 -6.91 6.21
N LEU A 65 2.00 -7.09 4.89
CA LEU A 65 1.93 -8.42 4.29
C LEU A 65 3.27 -9.15 4.44
N HIS A 66 4.39 -8.43 4.30
CA HIS A 66 5.71 -9.02 4.49
C HIS A 66 5.95 -9.45 5.94
N GLU A 67 5.65 -8.58 6.91
CA GLU A 67 5.80 -8.88 8.35
C GLU A 67 5.04 -10.16 8.76
N ARG A 68 3.90 -10.43 8.10
CA ARG A 68 3.06 -11.61 8.36
C ARG A 68 3.37 -12.81 7.47
N GLY A 69 4.38 -12.73 6.61
CA GLY A 69 4.75 -13.81 5.69
C GLY A 69 3.72 -14.08 4.59
N ASN A 70 2.80 -13.14 4.33
CA ASN A 70 1.78 -13.29 3.30
C ASN A 70 2.35 -13.01 1.90
N LYS A 71 2.33 -14.00 1.01
CA LYS A 71 2.90 -13.92 -0.36
C LYS A 71 2.37 -12.75 -1.21
N ALA A 72 1.21 -12.20 -0.87
CA ALA A 72 0.65 -11.02 -1.54
C ALA A 72 1.53 -9.77 -1.39
N TRP A 73 2.47 -9.73 -0.43
CA TRP A 73 3.42 -8.62 -0.28
C TRP A 73 4.20 -8.32 -1.56
N ARG A 74 4.49 -9.36 -2.36
CA ARG A 74 5.20 -9.23 -3.65
C ARG A 74 4.39 -8.47 -4.70
N GLN A 75 3.06 -8.57 -4.67
CA GLN A 75 2.20 -7.81 -5.59
C GLN A 75 2.27 -6.31 -5.24
N SER A 76 2.18 -5.99 -3.94
CA SER A 76 2.36 -4.61 -3.48
C SER A 76 3.77 -4.09 -3.75
N ALA A 77 4.82 -4.90 -3.58
CA ALA A 77 6.19 -4.51 -3.90
C ALA A 77 6.40 -4.23 -5.40
N ALA A 78 5.76 -5.03 -6.27
CA ALA A 78 5.76 -4.80 -7.71
C ALA A 78 5.17 -3.43 -8.06
N LEU A 79 3.99 -3.12 -7.50
CA LEU A 79 3.33 -1.84 -7.72
C LEU A 79 4.14 -0.67 -7.15
N ALA A 80 4.73 -0.82 -5.96
CA ALA A 80 5.61 0.18 -5.37
C ALA A 80 6.83 0.46 -6.27
N THR A 81 7.41 -0.59 -6.86
CA THR A 81 8.53 -0.46 -7.80
C THR A 81 8.13 0.28 -9.08
N ILE A 82 6.95 -0.02 -9.63
CA ILE A 82 6.39 0.70 -10.80
C ILE A 82 6.18 2.18 -10.46
N LEU A 83 5.56 2.48 -9.31
CA LEU A 83 5.33 3.84 -8.84
C LEU A 83 6.64 4.61 -8.63
N GLN A 84 7.66 3.97 -8.05
CA GLN A 84 8.98 4.58 -7.90
C GLN A 84 9.61 4.90 -9.27
N GLY A 85 9.51 3.98 -10.23
CA GLY A 85 10.01 4.19 -11.59
C GLY A 85 9.29 5.33 -12.32
N GLN A 86 7.98 5.47 -12.13
CA GLN A 86 7.18 6.54 -12.75
C GLN A 86 7.45 7.93 -12.14
N LEU A 87 7.61 7.99 -10.81
CA LEU A 87 7.83 9.25 -10.09
C LEU A 87 9.30 9.71 -10.14
N GLY A 88 10.23 8.77 -10.28
CA GLY A 88 11.66 9.01 -10.10
C GLY A 88 12.04 9.27 -8.64
N ASP A 89 13.32 9.11 -8.31
CA ASP A 89 13.79 9.09 -6.92
C ASP A 89 13.50 10.38 -6.14
N LYS A 90 13.57 11.54 -6.81
CA LYS A 90 13.28 12.84 -6.17
C LYS A 90 11.83 12.91 -5.69
N GLN A 91 10.88 12.60 -6.57
CA GLN A 91 9.46 12.76 -6.29
C GLN A 91 8.93 11.62 -5.41
N TRP A 92 9.50 10.43 -5.54
CA TRP A 92 9.31 9.33 -4.60
C TRP A 92 9.69 9.73 -3.16
N ASN A 93 10.91 10.22 -2.97
CA ASN A 93 11.40 10.65 -1.65
C ASN A 93 10.57 11.82 -1.08
N GLN A 94 10.19 12.78 -1.92
CA GLN A 94 9.30 13.86 -1.53
C GLN A 94 7.94 13.33 -1.06
N THR A 95 7.37 12.36 -1.78
CA THR A 95 6.11 11.70 -1.39
C THR A 95 6.25 10.99 -0.05
N LEU A 96 7.32 10.22 0.15
CA LEU A 96 7.57 9.56 1.44
C LEU A 96 7.71 10.57 2.58
N GLN A 97 8.38 11.70 2.35
CA GLN A 97 8.50 12.77 3.34
C GLN A 97 7.14 13.42 3.66
N GLN A 98 6.31 13.69 2.63
CA GLN A 98 4.98 14.26 2.81
C GLN A 98 4.08 13.37 3.68
N TYR A 99 4.19 12.05 3.50
CA TYR A 99 3.41 11.07 4.26
C TYR A 99 4.13 10.51 5.49
N ARG A 100 5.34 11.00 5.82
CA ARG A 100 6.20 10.48 6.90
C ARG A 100 5.47 10.36 8.23
N SER A 101 4.78 11.41 8.66
CA SER A 101 4.03 11.40 9.93
C SER A 101 2.95 10.31 9.95
N LYS A 102 2.26 10.11 8.82
CA LYS A 102 1.24 9.06 8.69
C LYS A 102 1.86 7.66 8.67
N PHE A 103 3.01 7.48 8.03
CA PHE A 103 3.75 6.21 8.09
C PHE A 103 4.17 5.89 9.52
N ILE A 104 4.79 6.83 10.22
CA ILE A 104 5.25 6.62 11.60
C ILE A 104 4.08 6.25 12.53
N SER A 105 2.91 6.87 12.35
CA SER A 105 1.72 6.53 13.12
C SER A 105 1.21 5.10 12.87
N GLN A 106 1.55 4.48 11.74
CA GLN A 106 1.03 3.16 11.35
C GLN A 106 2.07 2.06 11.53
N ILE A 107 3.31 2.26 11.10
CA ILE A 107 4.39 1.25 11.05
C ILE A 107 5.64 1.66 11.85
N GLY A 108 5.60 2.79 12.55
CA GLY A 108 6.76 3.31 13.27
C GLY A 108 7.85 3.88 12.34
N VAL A 109 8.94 4.33 12.95
CA VAL A 109 10.12 4.82 12.21
C VAL A 109 10.85 3.65 11.57
N ASP A 110 11.03 2.55 12.31
CA ASP A 110 11.73 1.35 11.83
C ASP A 110 11.05 0.75 10.58
N GLY A 111 9.72 0.70 10.56
CA GLY A 111 8.98 0.20 9.40
C GLY A 111 9.13 1.08 8.16
N LEU A 112 9.22 2.41 8.34
CA LEU A 112 9.46 3.34 7.24
C LEU A 112 10.88 3.17 6.66
N ASP A 113 11.88 3.01 7.53
CA ASP A 113 13.28 2.81 7.13
C ASP A 113 13.50 1.43 6.48
N TYR A 114 12.61 0.47 6.73
CA TYR A 114 12.63 -0.86 6.12
C TYR A 114 12.03 -0.91 4.70
N LEU A 115 11.21 0.08 4.29
CA LEU A 115 10.56 0.06 2.97
C LEU A 115 11.54 -0.03 1.78
N PRO A 116 12.67 0.71 1.74
CA PRO A 116 13.63 0.59 0.64
C PRO A 116 14.24 -0.80 0.56
N GLN A 117 14.51 -1.43 1.71
CA GLN A 117 15.08 -2.78 1.78
C GLN A 117 14.10 -3.81 1.19
N LEU A 118 12.80 -3.69 1.51
CA LEU A 118 11.77 -4.56 0.94
C LEU A 118 11.65 -4.45 -0.59
N ILE A 119 11.79 -3.23 -1.12
CA ILE A 119 11.76 -3.00 -2.56
C ILE A 119 13.00 -3.62 -3.23
N ASP A 120 14.17 -3.48 -2.61
CA ASP A 120 15.40 -4.07 -3.13
C ASP A 120 15.40 -5.60 -3.02
N ASP A 121 14.85 -6.17 -1.94
CA ASP A 121 14.67 -7.61 -1.77
C ASP A 121 13.68 -8.20 -2.77
N TYR A 122 12.67 -7.43 -3.20
CA TYR A 122 11.79 -7.83 -4.29
C TYR A 122 12.48 -7.81 -5.67
N ARG A 123 13.46 -6.93 -5.88
CA ARG A 123 14.20 -6.79 -7.15
C ARG A 123 15.30 -7.84 -7.35
N ARG A 124 15.74 -8.50 -6.29
CA ARG A 124 16.77 -9.56 -6.31
C ARG A 124 16.20 -10.90 -6.75
#